data_AF-A0A3M2CNQ0-F1
#
_entry.id   AF-A0A3M2CNQ0-F1
#
_cell.length_a   1.000
_cell.length_b   1.000
_cell.length_c   1.000
_cell.angle_alpha   90.00
_cell.angle_beta   90.00
_cell.angle_gamma   90.00
#
_symmetry.space_group_name_H-M   'P 1'
#
loop_
_entity.id
_entity.type
_entity.pdbx_description
1 polymer ?
#
loop_
_entity_poly.entity_id
_entity_poly.type
_entity_poly.pdbx_seq_one_letter_code
_entity_poly.pdbx_strand_id
1 'polypeptide(L)'
;MPQETKTAPAPAETPSLQGLAADRDDRDALLDALEKAFDYRGDVTVTTTDGRQITGYIFDRRRGADLERSLVRLMTPGAADPVTVRFAEIDRLVFTGKDAAHGRSFETWIKKYLAKKAAGEEASIHAEPLDESPAG
;
A
#
# COMPACT_ATOMS: atom_id res chain seq x y z
N MET A 1 19.13 26.29 -36.94
CA MET A 1 18.16 25.67 -36.00
C MET A 1 18.87 24.56 -35.25
N PRO A 2 19.00 24.64 -33.92
CA PRO A 2 19.16 23.47 -33.08
C PRO A 2 17.85 23.23 -32.31
N GLN A 3 17.46 21.97 -32.24
CA GLN A 3 16.11 21.54 -31.89
C GLN A 3 15.84 21.70 -30.39
N GLU A 4 14.65 22.20 -30.11
CA GLU A 4 14.00 22.22 -28.83
C GLU A 4 13.86 20.78 -28.31
N THR A 5 14.58 20.43 -27.24
CA THR A 5 14.12 19.36 -26.34
C THR A 5 13.66 20.05 -25.06
N LYS A 6 12.38 20.36 -25.09
CA LYS A 6 11.56 20.85 -23.97
C LYS A 6 11.84 20.00 -22.72
N THR A 7 12.65 20.54 -21.82
CA THR A 7 12.67 20.14 -20.41
C THR A 7 11.29 20.44 -19.88
N ALA A 8 10.41 19.43 -19.88
CA ALA A 8 9.14 19.54 -19.18
C ALA A 8 9.48 19.73 -17.68
N PRO A 9 8.87 20.72 -17.00
CA PRO A 9 9.00 20.81 -15.56
C PRO A 9 8.50 19.49 -14.96
N ALA A 10 9.26 18.93 -14.02
CA ALA A 10 8.82 17.79 -13.22
C ALA A 10 7.37 18.07 -12.79
N PRO A 11 6.39 17.19 -13.10
CA PRO A 11 5.03 17.42 -12.65
C PRO A 11 5.08 17.50 -11.13
N ALA A 12 4.58 18.60 -10.59
CA ALA A 12 4.46 18.87 -9.16
C ALA A 12 4.14 17.57 -8.43
N GLU A 13 5.04 17.17 -7.53
CA GLU A 13 4.94 15.94 -6.75
C GLU A 13 3.56 15.92 -6.06
N THR A 14 2.63 15.24 -6.70
CA THR A 14 1.36 14.90 -6.08
C THR A 14 1.69 13.91 -4.98
N PRO A 15 1.17 14.07 -3.76
CA PRO A 15 1.37 13.07 -2.72
C PRO A 15 0.75 11.77 -3.22
N SER A 16 1.60 10.89 -3.71
CA SER A 16 1.21 9.63 -4.31
C SER A 16 1.06 8.59 -3.20
N LEU A 17 0.17 7.65 -3.45
CA LEU A 17 -0.09 6.53 -2.57
C LEU A 17 1.07 5.52 -2.59
N GLN A 18 1.94 5.62 -3.60
CA GLN A 18 3.06 4.74 -3.86
C GLN A 18 4.01 4.67 -2.66
N GLY A 19 4.34 3.44 -2.27
CA GLY A 19 5.22 3.17 -1.13
C GLY A 19 4.52 3.26 0.22
N LEU A 20 3.25 3.70 0.29
CA LEU A 20 2.48 3.59 1.51
C LEU A 20 2.15 2.12 1.76
N ALA A 21 2.33 1.68 3.00
CA ALA A 21 2.01 0.34 3.43
C ALA A 21 1.12 0.42 4.67
N ALA A 22 0.10 -0.41 4.75
CA ALA A 22 -0.71 -0.61 5.94
C ALA A 22 -0.57 -2.06 6.43
N ASP A 23 -0.36 -2.21 7.73
CA ASP A 23 -0.09 -3.48 8.38
C ASP A 23 -1.30 -3.91 9.22
N ARG A 24 -1.44 -5.22 9.43
CA ARG A 24 -2.56 -5.80 10.17
C ARG A 24 -2.63 -5.35 11.62
N ASP A 25 -1.49 -5.01 12.22
CA ASP A 25 -1.41 -4.45 13.58
C ASP A 25 -2.31 -3.22 13.72
N ASP A 26 -2.28 -2.36 12.70
CA ASP A 26 -3.14 -1.21 12.55
C ASP A 26 -4.41 -1.56 11.75
N ARG A 27 -5.27 -2.40 12.33
CA ARG A 27 -6.47 -2.95 11.66
C ARG A 27 -7.34 -1.89 10.99
N ASP A 28 -7.56 -0.76 11.67
CA ASP A 28 -8.35 0.36 11.14
C ASP A 28 -7.68 0.97 9.88
N ALA A 29 -6.37 1.13 9.91
CA ALA A 29 -5.61 1.66 8.80
C ALA A 29 -5.53 0.67 7.62
N LEU A 30 -5.41 -0.64 7.90
CA LEU A 30 -5.48 -1.70 6.89
C LEU A 30 -6.84 -1.73 6.20
N LEU A 31 -7.93 -1.63 6.95
CA LEU A 31 -9.28 -1.58 6.39
C LEU A 31 -9.47 -0.37 5.48
N ASP A 32 -9.09 0.83 5.94
CA ASP A 32 -9.18 2.03 5.11
C ASP A 32 -8.27 1.91 3.87
N ALA A 33 -7.04 1.41 4.03
CA ALA A 33 -6.15 1.15 2.91
C ALA A 33 -6.74 0.18 1.87
N LEU A 34 -7.45 -0.87 2.29
CA LEU A 34 -8.17 -1.77 1.38
C LEU A 34 -9.32 -1.05 0.66
N GLU A 35 -10.02 -0.14 1.34
CA GLU A 35 -11.04 0.70 0.69
C GLU A 35 -10.42 1.66 -0.32
N LYS A 36 -9.29 2.28 0.04
CA LYS A 36 -8.52 3.16 -0.85
C LYS A 36 -7.92 2.40 -2.02
N ALA A 37 -7.41 1.20 -1.83
CA ALA A 37 -6.86 0.37 -2.91
C ALA A 37 -7.89 0.03 -3.98
N PHE A 38 -9.16 -0.17 -3.58
CA PHE A 38 -10.26 -0.33 -4.52
C PHE A 38 -10.56 0.96 -5.32
N ASP A 39 -10.60 2.11 -4.65
CA ASP A 39 -10.86 3.43 -5.28
C ASP A 39 -9.68 3.92 -6.14
N TYR A 40 -8.45 3.60 -5.70
CA TYR A 40 -7.18 3.94 -6.33
C TYR A 40 -7.08 3.39 -7.75
N ARG A 41 -7.68 2.21 -7.99
CA ARG A 41 -7.59 1.45 -9.26
C ARG A 41 -6.17 1.26 -9.80
N GLY A 42 -5.17 1.41 -8.95
CA GLY A 42 -3.78 1.10 -9.27
C GLY A 42 -3.37 -0.25 -8.69
N ASP A 43 -2.16 -0.63 -9.05
CA ASP A 43 -1.57 -1.87 -8.58
C ASP A 43 -1.21 -1.79 -7.08
N VAL A 44 -1.50 -2.85 -6.35
CA VAL A 44 -1.19 -3.00 -4.93
C VAL A 44 -0.52 -4.35 -4.70
N THR A 45 0.38 -4.40 -3.74
CA THR A 45 1.02 -5.62 -3.28
C THR A 45 0.44 -6.01 -1.93
N VAL A 46 -0.28 -7.13 -1.92
CA VAL A 46 -0.86 -7.73 -0.73
C VAL A 46 0.08 -8.83 -0.23
N THR A 47 0.57 -8.67 0.99
CA THR A 47 1.28 -9.73 1.71
C THR A 47 0.26 -10.48 2.57
N THR A 48 0.20 -11.80 2.40
CA THR A 48 -0.64 -12.66 3.22
C THR A 48 0.08 -13.05 4.50
N THR A 49 -0.67 -13.50 5.50
CA THR A 49 -0.16 -14.08 6.75
C THR A 49 0.73 -15.32 6.54
N ASP A 50 0.61 -15.99 5.40
CA ASP A 50 1.50 -17.09 4.95
C ASP A 50 2.84 -16.58 4.37
N GLY A 51 3.04 -15.26 4.32
CA GLY A 51 4.23 -14.60 3.76
C GLY A 51 4.21 -14.43 2.24
N ARG A 52 3.11 -14.79 1.55
CA ARG A 52 3.02 -14.65 0.09
C ARG A 52 2.73 -13.21 -0.29
N GLN A 53 3.45 -12.70 -1.29
CA GLN A 53 3.20 -11.39 -1.86
C GLN A 53 2.46 -11.52 -3.20
N ILE A 54 1.34 -10.83 -3.30
CA ILE A 54 0.42 -10.87 -4.43
C ILE A 54 0.31 -9.44 -4.96
N THR A 55 0.96 -9.17 -6.08
CA THR A 55 0.95 -7.87 -6.75
C THR A 55 -0.10 -7.85 -7.85
N GLY A 56 -1.03 -6.91 -7.79
CA GLY A 56 -2.11 -6.76 -8.75
C GLY A 56 -3.08 -5.66 -8.34
N TYR A 57 -4.08 -5.36 -9.17
CA TYR A 57 -5.08 -4.35 -8.84
C TYR A 57 -6.36 -5.00 -8.28
N ILE A 58 -6.97 -4.37 -7.27
CA ILE A 58 -8.24 -4.83 -6.70
C ILE A 58 -9.39 -4.36 -7.59
N PHE A 59 -10.16 -5.31 -8.12
CA PHE A 59 -11.31 -5.00 -8.98
C PHE A 59 -12.66 -5.35 -8.35
N ASP A 60 -12.68 -6.20 -7.33
CA ASP A 60 -13.87 -6.60 -6.59
C ASP A 60 -13.55 -6.67 -5.10
N ARG A 61 -14.47 -6.17 -4.28
CA ARG A 61 -14.40 -6.28 -2.81
C ARG A 61 -15.75 -6.72 -2.29
N ARG A 62 -15.75 -7.70 -1.40
CA ARG A 62 -16.95 -8.15 -0.69
C ARG A 62 -16.72 -7.96 0.80
N ARG A 63 -17.57 -7.17 1.44
CA ARG A 63 -17.60 -7.04 2.89
C ARG A 63 -18.64 -8.00 3.45
N GLY A 64 -18.20 -8.85 4.36
CA GLY A 64 -19.06 -9.73 5.14
C GLY A 64 -19.33 -9.18 6.53
N ALA A 65 -19.89 -10.00 7.41
CA ALA A 65 -20.08 -9.65 8.82
C ALA A 65 -18.76 -9.48 9.58
N ASP A 66 -17.69 -10.16 9.14
CA ASP A 66 -16.39 -10.24 9.80
C ASP A 66 -15.25 -10.24 8.77
N LEU A 67 -13.99 -10.15 9.23
CA LEU A 67 -12.79 -10.22 8.37
C LEU A 67 -12.68 -11.54 7.60
N GLU A 68 -13.11 -12.64 8.22
CA GLU A 68 -13.14 -13.99 7.62
C GLU A 68 -14.13 -14.08 6.45
N ARG A 69 -15.22 -13.32 6.53
CA ARG A 69 -16.28 -13.25 5.51
C ARG A 69 -16.07 -12.11 4.52
N SER A 70 -15.05 -11.29 4.75
CA SER A 70 -14.67 -10.19 3.88
C SER A 70 -13.51 -10.61 3.00
N LEU A 71 -13.60 -10.33 1.70
CA LEU A 71 -12.60 -10.72 0.73
C LEU A 71 -12.40 -9.64 -0.33
N VAL A 72 -11.20 -9.60 -0.87
CA VAL A 72 -10.85 -8.83 -2.06
C VAL A 72 -10.46 -9.78 -3.17
N ARG A 73 -10.72 -9.37 -4.41
CA ARG A 73 -10.24 -10.07 -5.60
C ARG A 73 -9.28 -9.16 -6.35
N LEU A 74 -8.07 -9.68 -6.54
CA LEU A 74 -7.00 -9.02 -7.25
C LEU A 74 -6.85 -9.67 -8.62
N MET A 75 -6.65 -8.84 -9.64
CA MET A 75 -6.21 -9.34 -10.93
C MET A 75 -4.71 -9.10 -11.03
N THR A 76 -3.96 -10.20 -11.04
CA THR A 76 -2.49 -10.15 -11.09
C THR A 76 -2.03 -10.20 -12.55
N PRO A 77 -0.99 -9.43 -12.92
CA PRO A 77 -0.50 -9.42 -14.28
C PRO A 77 0.07 -10.80 -14.64
N GLY A 78 -0.50 -11.42 -15.67
CA GLY A 78 -0.06 -12.74 -16.16
C GLY A 78 -0.81 -13.93 -15.55
N ALA A 79 -1.74 -13.73 -14.61
CA ALA A 79 -2.66 -14.78 -14.20
C ALA A 79 -3.92 -14.78 -15.08
N ALA A 80 -4.38 -15.99 -15.44
CA ALA A 80 -5.66 -16.16 -16.15
C ALA A 80 -6.86 -15.95 -15.21
N ASP A 81 -6.68 -16.30 -13.93
CA ASP A 81 -7.74 -16.25 -12.92
C ASP A 81 -7.43 -15.20 -11.84
N PRO A 82 -8.46 -14.47 -11.37
CA PRO A 82 -8.30 -13.50 -10.28
C PRO A 82 -8.01 -14.19 -8.94
N VAL A 83 -7.06 -13.64 -8.21
CA VAL A 83 -6.67 -14.12 -6.89
C VAL A 83 -7.64 -13.57 -5.85
N THR A 84 -8.25 -14.46 -5.06
CA THR A 84 -9.15 -14.06 -3.97
C THR A 84 -8.42 -14.17 -2.64
N VAL A 85 -8.42 -13.09 -1.86
CA VAL A 85 -7.74 -13.02 -0.56
C VAL A 85 -8.74 -12.51 0.48
N ARG A 86 -8.90 -13.23 1.60
CA ARG A 86 -9.75 -12.76 2.70
C ARG A 86 -9.04 -11.66 3.46
N PHE A 87 -9.80 -10.73 4.04
CA PHE A 87 -9.21 -9.68 4.89
C PHE A 87 -8.47 -10.29 6.08
N ALA A 88 -8.99 -11.40 6.63
CA ALA A 88 -8.34 -12.15 7.69
C ALA A 88 -7.04 -12.85 7.28
N GLU A 89 -6.74 -12.95 5.98
CA GLU A 89 -5.48 -13.51 5.47
C GLU A 89 -4.47 -12.43 5.10
N ILE A 90 -4.89 -11.15 5.02
CA ILE A 90 -4.02 -10.03 4.68
C ILE A 90 -3.23 -9.65 5.93
N ASP A 91 -1.91 -9.65 5.78
CA ASP A 91 -0.96 -9.21 6.78
C ASP A 91 -0.53 -7.76 6.54
N ARG A 92 -0.21 -7.45 5.28
CA ARG A 92 0.23 -6.12 4.88
C ARG A 92 -0.26 -5.77 3.49
N LEU A 93 -0.65 -4.52 3.26
CA LEU A 93 -1.00 -4.00 1.95
C LEU A 93 -0.08 -2.84 1.60
N VAL A 94 0.57 -2.89 0.45
CA VAL A 94 1.46 -1.84 -0.06
C VAL A 94 0.93 -1.33 -1.38
N PHE A 95 0.90 -0.02 -1.58
CA PHE A 95 0.53 0.56 -2.86
C PHE A 95 1.76 0.69 -3.76
N THR A 96 1.74 0.04 -4.92
CA THR A 96 2.91 -0.10 -5.82
C THR A 96 2.67 0.45 -7.23
N GLY A 97 1.41 0.70 -7.62
CA GLY A 97 1.03 1.13 -8.97
C GLY A 97 1.41 2.57 -9.30
N LYS A 98 1.67 2.87 -10.59
CA LYS A 98 2.21 4.16 -11.03
C LYS A 98 1.17 5.27 -11.26
N ASP A 99 -0.13 4.96 -11.28
CA ASP A 99 -1.17 5.92 -11.68
C ASP A 99 -2.24 6.03 -10.59
N ALA A 100 -2.30 7.20 -9.94
CA ALA A 100 -3.29 7.52 -8.93
C ALA A 100 -4.47 8.22 -9.60
N ALA A 101 -5.68 7.67 -9.47
CA ALA A 101 -6.89 8.45 -9.71
C ALA A 101 -6.84 9.71 -8.83
N HIS A 102 -6.67 10.87 -9.46
CA HIS A 102 -6.60 12.17 -8.81
C HIS A 102 -7.91 12.47 -8.07
N GLY A 103 -7.88 12.48 -6.74
CA GLY A 103 -9.02 12.88 -5.93
C GLY A 103 -8.60 13.51 -4.60
N ARG A 104 -9.17 14.68 -4.25
CA ARG A 104 -8.91 15.39 -2.97
C ARG A 104 -9.15 14.52 -1.72
N SER A 105 -10.00 13.50 -1.83
CA SER A 105 -10.30 12.52 -0.78
C SER A 105 -9.10 11.64 -0.40
N PHE A 106 -8.05 11.65 -1.22
CA PHE A 106 -6.89 10.80 -1.07
C PHE A 106 -5.78 11.45 -0.23
N GLU A 107 -5.45 12.72 -0.50
CA GLU A 107 -4.46 13.50 0.26
C GLU A 107 -4.81 13.61 1.74
N THR A 108 -6.11 13.79 2.03
CA THR A 108 -6.62 13.87 3.41
C THR A 108 -6.40 12.57 4.17
N TRP A 109 -6.55 11.44 3.49
CA TRP A 109 -6.31 10.15 4.09
C TRP A 109 -4.83 9.89 4.33
N ILE A 110 -3.94 10.18 3.36
CA ILE A 110 -2.48 10.07 3.56
C ILE A 110 -2.04 10.88 4.78
N LYS A 111 -2.49 12.14 4.91
CA LYS A 111 -2.15 12.99 6.06
C LYS A 111 -2.59 12.39 7.39
N LYS A 112 -3.81 11.83 7.45
CA LYS A 112 -4.30 11.13 8.66
C LYS A 112 -3.51 9.86 8.94
N TYR A 113 -3.23 9.08 7.92
CA TYR A 113 -2.47 7.84 8.03
C TYR A 113 -1.04 8.12 8.51
N LEU A 114 -0.34 9.09 7.91
CA LEU A 114 1.01 9.50 8.32
C LEU A 114 1.02 10.10 9.73
N ALA A 115 0.03 10.94 10.09
CA ALA A 115 -0.07 11.48 11.44
C ALA A 115 -0.33 10.38 12.48
N LYS A 116 -1.14 9.36 12.14
CA LYS A 116 -1.41 8.21 13.00
C LYS A 116 -0.19 7.30 13.13
N LYS A 117 0.52 7.05 12.03
CA LYS A 117 1.77 6.28 12.04
C LYS A 117 2.88 6.98 12.83
N ALA A 118 3.04 8.29 12.64
CA ALA A 118 3.98 9.10 13.41
C ALA A 118 3.62 9.17 14.90
N ALA A 119 2.32 9.14 15.24
CA ALA A 119 1.86 9.04 16.63
C ALA A 119 2.00 7.62 17.22
N GLY A 120 2.09 6.58 16.38
CA GLY A 120 2.40 5.20 16.78
C GLY A 120 3.91 4.92 16.92
N GLU A 121 4.76 5.84 16.45
CA GLU A 121 6.23 5.76 16.51
C GLU A 121 6.80 6.09 17.91
N GLU A 122 6.08 5.80 19.00
CA GLU A 122 6.65 5.75 20.35
C GLU A 122 6.98 4.32 20.81
N ALA A 123 6.75 3.31 19.97
CA ALA A 123 7.10 1.93 20.29
C ALA A 123 7.99 1.28 19.21
N SER A 124 9.28 1.17 19.54
CA SER A 124 10.25 0.24 18.96
C SER A 124 10.95 0.65 17.66
N ILE A 125 11.75 1.71 17.71
CA ILE A 125 13.00 1.76 16.95
C ILE A 125 14.15 1.37 17.87
N HIS A 126 14.24 0.07 18.19
CA HIS A 126 15.55 -0.54 18.37
C HIS A 126 16.04 -0.89 16.96
N ALA A 127 16.60 0.10 16.28
CA ALA A 127 17.56 -0.18 15.24
C ALA A 127 18.76 -0.83 15.95
N GLU A 128 18.96 -2.12 15.72
CA GLU A 128 20.14 -2.87 16.14
C GLU A 128 21.40 -2.00 15.88
N PRO A 129 22.22 -1.69 16.90
CA PRO A 129 23.58 -1.26 16.63
C PRO A 129 24.29 -2.48 16.04
N LEU A 130 24.61 -2.40 14.75
CA LEU A 130 25.43 -3.39 14.06
C LEU A 130 26.71 -3.60 14.88
N ASP A 131 26.81 -4.80 15.44
CA ASP A 131 28.04 -5.36 15.98
C ASP A 131 29.05 -5.48 14.84
N GLU A 132 30.04 -4.59 14.82
CA GLU A 132 31.34 -4.88 14.23
C GLU A 132 32.38 -4.91 15.34
N SER A 133 32.47 -6.12 15.92
CA SER A 133 33.59 -6.85 16.54
C SER A 133 35.03 -6.30 16.50
N PRO A 134 35.91 -6.83 17.39
CA PRO A 134 37.08 -6.16 17.94
C PRO A 134 38.41 -6.42 17.18
N ALA A 135 39.45 -5.71 17.66
CA ALA A 135 40.88 -6.03 17.61
C ALA A 135 41.74 -5.16 16.68
N GLY A 136 42.76 -4.55 17.29
CA GLY A 136 43.83 -3.79 16.67
C GLY A 136 44.58 -2.98 17.73
#